data_AF-A0A7V8HPZ1-F1
#
_entry.id   AF-A0A7V8HPZ1-F1
#
_cell.length_a   1.000
_cell.length_b   1.000
_cell.length_c   1.000
_cell.angle_alpha   90.00
_cell.angle_beta   90.00
_cell.angle_gamma   90.00
#
_symmetry.space_group_name_H-M   'P 1'
#
loop_
_entity.id
_entity.type
_entity.pdbx_description
1 polymer ?
#
loop_
_entity_poly.entity_id
_entity_poly.type
_entity_poly.pdbx_seq_one_letter_code
_entity_poly.pdbx_strand_id
1 'polypeptide(L)'
;MPDASLSDVRLSGTSLIASVDFESESCEDSSYSAAGVQVTIQDDGNVVAAAVYDFGDAPLEFDDGTAQADLAFTTVQYWRPYDQIDVSDASVELTEDATASGASAAAVEGALGGASIADTDIERYAQLAMSWQLDHDTTAANAFYSTFTTQLSSKQYGMQVEGKTWKYRDIYEQFLQRRAKHPNALFIWSGDYPTYQENGTTDFYVILSGEGFGSAADATAWCPANGYSTDDCIAVDLQ
;
A
#
# COMPACT_ATOMS: atom_id res chain seq x y z
N MET A 1 17.46 -9.11 -20.38
CA MET A 1 16.49 -8.91 -19.29
C MET A 1 15.47 -10.03 -19.38
N PRO A 2 15.20 -10.78 -18.31
CA PRO A 2 14.18 -11.81 -18.30
C PRO A 2 12.76 -11.21 -18.40
N ASP A 3 11.81 -12.02 -18.84
CA ASP A 3 10.38 -11.72 -18.66
C ASP A 3 10.01 -11.98 -17.20
N ALA A 4 9.01 -11.28 -16.69
CA ALA A 4 8.58 -11.38 -15.28
C ALA A 4 7.05 -11.46 -15.17
N SER A 5 6.58 -12.26 -14.22
CA SER A 5 5.16 -12.37 -13.88
C SER A 5 4.96 -12.51 -12.37
N LEU A 6 3.84 -12.00 -11.87
CA LEU A 6 3.51 -12.06 -10.45
C LEU A 6 2.82 -13.40 -10.16
N SER A 7 3.33 -14.17 -9.19
CA SER A 7 2.77 -15.48 -8.84
C SER A 7 2.09 -15.51 -7.48
N ASP A 8 2.52 -14.67 -6.53
CA ASP A 8 1.87 -14.51 -5.22
C ASP A 8 2.14 -13.13 -4.61
N VAL A 9 1.26 -12.71 -3.70
CA VAL A 9 1.49 -11.55 -2.83
C VAL A 9 1.10 -11.87 -1.40
N ARG A 10 1.93 -11.42 -0.46
CA ARG A 10 1.71 -11.59 0.97
C ARG A 10 2.21 -10.39 1.76
N LEU A 11 1.72 -10.24 2.99
CA LEU A 11 2.14 -9.17 3.89
C LEU A 11 2.97 -9.75 5.04
N SER A 12 4.13 -9.13 5.31
CA SER A 12 4.90 -9.36 6.54
C SER A 12 5.10 -8.04 7.29
N GLY A 13 4.45 -7.92 8.45
CA GLY A 13 4.33 -6.64 9.14
C GLY A 13 3.59 -5.62 8.27
N THR A 14 4.31 -4.62 7.77
CA THR A 14 3.81 -3.63 6.81
C THR A 14 4.49 -3.72 5.44
N SER A 15 5.34 -4.73 5.23
CA SER A 15 6.03 -4.91 3.94
C SER A 15 5.20 -5.84 3.06
N LEU A 16 4.92 -5.39 1.84
CA LEU A 16 4.40 -6.24 0.78
C LEU A 16 5.55 -7.11 0.27
N ILE A 17 5.34 -8.42 0.22
CA ILE A 17 6.25 -9.36 -0.43
C ILE A 17 5.54 -9.89 -1.67
N ALA A 18 6.14 -9.69 -2.83
CA ALA A 18 5.69 -10.22 -4.10
C ALA A 18 6.62 -11.36 -4.52
N SER A 19 6.05 -12.55 -4.76
CA SER A 19 6.77 -13.64 -5.41
C SER A 19 6.66 -13.44 -6.91
N VAL A 20 7.82 -13.28 -7.56
CA VAL A 20 7.92 -13.00 -8.99
C VAL A 20 8.61 -14.16 -9.69
N ASP A 21 7.95 -14.70 -10.70
CA ASP A 21 8.48 -15.72 -11.58
C ASP A 21 9.18 -15.01 -12.75
N PHE A 22 10.41 -15.42 -13.04
CA PHE A 22 11.24 -14.90 -14.10
C PHE A 22 11.50 -15.99 -15.14
N GLU A 23 11.38 -15.63 -16.41
CA GLU A 23 11.66 -16.51 -17.54
C GLU A 23 12.77 -15.91 -18.39
N SER A 24 13.82 -16.68 -18.66
CA SER A 24 14.89 -16.27 -19.57
C SER A 24 14.59 -16.73 -21.00
N GLU A 25 15.04 -15.97 -22.00
CA GLU A 25 14.87 -16.34 -23.42
C GLU A 25 15.54 -17.68 -23.79
N SER A 26 16.55 -18.10 -23.02
CA SER A 26 17.21 -19.40 -23.15
C SER A 26 16.61 -20.43 -22.19
N CYS A 27 16.17 -21.58 -22.68
CA CYS A 27 15.77 -22.72 -21.83
C CYS A 27 17.01 -23.48 -21.31
N GLU A 28 17.97 -22.75 -20.72
CA GLU A 28 19.24 -23.28 -20.22
C GLU A 28 19.53 -22.70 -18.84
N ASP A 29 20.34 -23.43 -18.06
CA ASP A 29 20.86 -22.94 -16.79
C ASP A 29 21.69 -21.68 -17.02
N SER A 30 21.32 -20.58 -16.38
CA SER A 30 21.96 -19.29 -16.56
C SER A 30 21.81 -18.41 -15.32
N SER A 31 22.50 -17.28 -15.31
CA SER A 31 22.42 -16.31 -14.21
C SER A 31 22.18 -14.91 -14.77
N TYR A 32 21.23 -14.19 -14.17
CA TYR A 32 21.00 -12.78 -14.43
C TYR A 32 21.48 -11.96 -13.25
N SER A 33 22.44 -11.07 -13.51
CA SER A 33 23.07 -10.20 -12.52
C SER A 33 23.11 -8.78 -13.06
N ALA A 34 22.28 -7.91 -12.51
CA ALA A 34 22.24 -6.49 -12.83
C ALA A 34 21.87 -5.66 -11.60
N ALA A 35 22.53 -4.52 -11.43
CA ALA A 35 22.14 -3.53 -10.44
C ALA A 35 21.21 -2.49 -11.06
N GLY A 36 20.38 -1.84 -10.24
CA GLY A 36 19.51 -0.77 -10.72
C GLY A 36 18.33 -1.27 -11.56
N VAL A 37 17.77 -2.42 -11.23
CA VAL A 37 16.59 -2.97 -11.92
C VAL A 37 15.33 -2.50 -11.20
N GLN A 38 14.60 -1.56 -11.80
CA GLN A 38 13.27 -1.21 -11.30
C GLN A 38 12.29 -2.32 -11.67
N VAL A 39 11.62 -2.85 -10.65
CA VAL A 39 10.47 -3.76 -10.79
C VAL A 39 9.22 -2.96 -10.54
N THR A 40 8.31 -2.93 -11.50
CA THR A 40 7.02 -2.24 -11.42
C THR A 40 5.90 -3.27 -11.55
N ILE A 41 5.01 -3.36 -10.56
CA ILE A 41 3.83 -4.21 -10.59
C ILE A 41 2.64 -3.31 -10.92
N GLN A 42 1.85 -3.69 -11.93
CA GLN A 42 0.61 -3.03 -12.30
C GLN A 42 -0.58 -3.97 -12.08
N ASP A 43 -1.71 -3.40 -11.68
CA ASP A 43 -2.99 -4.10 -11.51
C ASP A 43 -4.11 -3.13 -11.94
N ASP A 44 -5.00 -3.60 -12.81
CA ASP A 44 -6.04 -2.80 -13.48
C ASP A 44 -5.48 -1.50 -14.11
N GLY A 45 -4.30 -1.61 -14.74
CA GLY A 45 -3.58 -0.49 -15.37
C GLY A 45 -3.02 0.56 -14.39
N ASN A 46 -3.10 0.33 -13.08
CA ASN A 46 -2.51 1.19 -12.06
C ASN A 46 -1.20 0.60 -11.54
N VAL A 47 -0.17 1.43 -11.34
CA VAL A 47 1.04 0.99 -10.65
C VAL A 47 0.71 0.76 -9.17
N VAL A 48 0.82 -0.50 -8.73
CA VAL A 48 0.51 -0.92 -7.36
C VAL A 48 1.75 -1.21 -6.53
N ALA A 49 2.91 -1.43 -7.15
CA ALA A 49 4.19 -1.46 -6.45
C ALA A 49 5.34 -1.09 -7.39
N ALA A 50 6.36 -0.41 -6.87
CA ALA A 50 7.58 -0.11 -7.62
C ALA A 50 8.77 0.12 -6.69
N ALA A 51 9.90 -0.55 -6.98
CA ALA A 51 11.16 -0.38 -6.27
C ALA A 51 12.34 -0.77 -7.16
N VAL A 52 13.54 -0.29 -6.82
CA VAL A 52 14.79 -0.58 -7.54
C VAL A 52 15.59 -1.64 -6.78
N TYR A 53 15.92 -2.74 -7.45
CA TYR A 53 16.61 -3.88 -6.89
C TYR A 53 18.04 -4.01 -7.43
N ASP A 54 18.90 -4.64 -6.63
CA ASP A 54 20.27 -4.99 -7.01
C ASP A 54 20.40 -6.51 -7.09
N PHE A 55 20.20 -7.05 -8.30
CA PHE A 55 20.45 -8.46 -8.60
C PHE A 55 21.94 -8.74 -8.86
N GLY A 56 22.83 -7.74 -8.76
CA GLY A 56 24.28 -7.98 -8.74
C GLY A 56 24.75 -8.60 -7.43
N ASP A 57 24.16 -8.17 -6.31
CA ASP A 57 24.42 -8.73 -4.97
C ASP A 57 23.61 -10.01 -4.69
N ALA A 58 22.45 -10.16 -5.36
CA ALA A 58 21.60 -11.34 -5.30
C ALA A 58 21.16 -11.78 -6.71
N PRO A 59 22.03 -12.44 -7.49
CA PRO A 59 21.71 -12.88 -8.86
C PRO A 59 20.50 -13.82 -8.91
N LEU A 60 19.74 -13.72 -10.00
CA LEU A 60 18.70 -14.68 -10.33
C LEU A 60 19.36 -15.88 -11.02
N GLU A 61 19.31 -17.03 -10.37
CA GLU A 61 19.82 -18.28 -10.92
C GLU A 61 18.67 -19.03 -11.60
N PHE A 62 18.78 -19.22 -12.91
CA PHE A 62 17.79 -19.91 -13.73
C PHE A 62 18.13 -21.40 -13.83
N ASP A 63 17.12 -22.23 -13.59
CA ASP A 63 17.13 -23.69 -13.82
C ASP A 63 16.13 -23.97 -14.94
N ASP A 64 16.59 -24.59 -16.04
CA ASP A 64 15.81 -24.81 -17.27
C ASP A 64 15.09 -23.53 -17.78
N GLY A 65 15.77 -22.39 -17.66
CA GLY A 65 15.27 -21.08 -18.10
C GLY A 65 14.26 -20.42 -17.17
N THR A 66 14.04 -20.94 -15.97
CA THR A 66 13.10 -20.36 -14.98
C THR A 66 13.79 -20.02 -13.66
N ALA A 67 13.39 -18.91 -13.04
CA ALA A 67 13.83 -18.51 -11.70
C ALA A 67 12.65 -17.89 -10.93
N GLN A 68 12.72 -17.90 -9.61
CA GLN A 68 11.74 -17.21 -8.76
C GLN A 68 12.47 -16.40 -7.69
N ALA A 69 11.97 -15.20 -7.40
CA ALA A 69 12.46 -14.40 -6.28
C ALA A 69 11.31 -13.71 -5.52
N ASP A 70 11.45 -13.65 -4.20
CA ASP A 70 10.61 -12.84 -3.34
C ASP A 70 11.19 -11.41 -3.26
N LEU A 71 10.35 -10.42 -3.56
CA LEU A 71 10.70 -9.00 -3.57
C LEU A 71 9.89 -8.23 -2.52
N ALA A 72 10.57 -7.56 -1.60
CA ALA A 72 9.96 -6.80 -0.52
C ALA A 72 9.86 -5.29 -0.84
N PHE A 73 8.64 -4.77 -0.73
CA PHE A 73 8.28 -3.38 -0.90
C PHE A 73 7.80 -2.80 0.45
N THR A 74 8.40 -1.68 0.85
CA THR A 74 7.98 -0.90 2.03
C THR A 74 6.69 -0.10 1.73
N THR A 75 6.07 0.50 2.75
CA THR A 75 4.83 1.29 2.63
C THR A 75 4.94 2.55 1.77
N VAL A 76 6.13 2.89 1.27
CA VAL A 76 6.36 3.97 0.30
C VAL A 76 6.71 3.43 -1.10
N GLN A 77 6.70 2.12 -1.28
CA GLN A 77 7.03 1.41 -2.52
C GLN A 77 5.86 0.56 -3.05
N TYR A 78 4.74 0.49 -2.33
CA TYR A 78 3.51 -0.11 -2.82
C TYR A 78 2.31 0.78 -2.50
N TRP A 79 1.28 0.70 -3.34
CA TRP A 79 0.12 1.57 -3.33
C TRP A 79 -1.21 0.83 -3.52
N ARG A 80 -1.23 -0.48 -3.24
CA ARG A 80 -2.47 -1.29 -3.14
C ARG A 80 -2.37 -2.18 -1.90
N PRO A 81 -3.40 -2.26 -1.04
CA PRO A 81 -3.44 -3.28 0.01
C PRO A 81 -3.20 -4.68 -0.58
N TYR A 82 -2.38 -5.50 0.09
CA TYR A 82 -1.95 -6.79 -0.45
C TYR A 82 -3.14 -7.72 -0.79
N ASP A 83 -4.23 -7.61 -0.04
CA ASP A 83 -5.48 -8.38 -0.19
C ASP A 83 -6.42 -7.82 -1.26
N GLN A 84 -6.01 -6.75 -1.94
CA GLN A 84 -6.73 -6.07 -3.01
C GLN A 84 -5.93 -6.03 -4.33
N ILE A 85 -4.82 -6.76 -4.41
CA ILE A 85 -4.08 -6.97 -5.66
C ILE A 85 -4.64 -8.22 -6.33
N ASP A 86 -5.14 -8.09 -7.56
CA ASP A 86 -5.51 -9.26 -8.36
C ASP A 86 -4.27 -9.82 -9.08
N VAL A 87 -3.65 -10.84 -8.48
CA VAL A 87 -2.46 -11.50 -9.04
C VAL A 87 -2.72 -12.06 -10.44
N SER A 88 -3.94 -12.46 -10.77
CA SER A 88 -4.26 -13.08 -12.05
C SER A 88 -4.31 -12.09 -13.22
N ASP A 89 -4.60 -10.82 -12.94
CA ASP A 89 -4.66 -9.73 -13.91
C ASP A 89 -3.46 -8.77 -13.80
N ALA A 90 -2.59 -8.97 -12.81
CA ALA A 90 -1.40 -8.15 -12.61
C ALA A 90 -0.32 -8.40 -13.67
N SER A 91 0.45 -7.36 -13.98
CA SER A 91 1.64 -7.44 -14.82
C SER A 91 2.89 -6.95 -14.09
N VAL A 92 4.05 -7.49 -14.46
CA VAL A 92 5.35 -7.08 -13.93
C VAL A 92 6.21 -6.55 -15.06
N GLU A 93 6.68 -5.31 -14.91
CA GLU A 93 7.59 -4.65 -15.85
C GLU A 93 8.95 -4.42 -15.20
N LEU A 94 10.00 -4.78 -15.93
CA LEU A 94 11.39 -4.56 -15.53
C LEU A 94 12.00 -3.39 -16.31
N THR A 95 12.78 -2.54 -15.66
CA THR A 95 13.56 -1.48 -16.30
C THR A 95 14.97 -1.47 -15.71
N GLU A 96 15.97 -1.74 -16.55
CA GLU A 96 17.39 -1.66 -16.19
C GLU A 96 17.88 -0.22 -16.13
N ASP A 97 19.07 -0.01 -15.53
CA ASP A 97 19.73 1.29 -15.38
C ASP A 97 18.86 2.35 -14.66
N ALA A 98 17.92 1.91 -13.82
CA ALA A 98 17.08 2.78 -13.02
C ALA A 98 17.88 3.44 -11.88
N THR A 99 17.63 4.72 -11.64
CA THR A 99 18.27 5.48 -10.56
C THR A 99 17.44 5.38 -9.28
N ALA A 100 17.98 4.73 -8.26
CA ALA A 100 17.38 4.65 -6.93
C ALA A 100 17.43 6.00 -6.18
N SER A 101 16.39 6.27 -5.39
CA SER A 101 16.32 7.37 -4.41
C SER A 101 16.65 6.83 -3.02
N GLY A 102 17.93 6.86 -2.65
CA GLY A 102 18.40 6.36 -1.35
C GLY A 102 18.86 4.90 -1.37
N ALA A 103 19.03 4.33 -0.18
CA ALA A 103 19.52 2.96 -0.01
C ALA A 103 18.37 1.95 -0.06
N SER A 104 18.70 0.71 -0.42
CA SER A 104 17.77 -0.42 -0.36
C SER A 104 17.26 -0.65 1.06
N ALA A 105 15.96 -0.97 1.18
CA ALA A 105 15.39 -1.45 2.41
C ALA A 105 16.04 -2.78 2.83
N ALA A 106 15.97 -3.11 4.12
CA ALA A 106 16.43 -4.41 4.60
C ALA A 106 15.55 -5.54 4.04
N ALA A 107 16.16 -6.71 3.84
CA ALA A 107 15.42 -7.92 3.47
C ALA A 107 14.40 -8.29 4.56
N VAL A 108 13.25 -8.81 4.14
CA VAL A 108 12.15 -9.21 5.03
C VAL A 108 11.80 -10.66 4.75
N GLU A 109 11.95 -11.54 5.75
CA GLU A 109 11.65 -12.98 5.59
C GLU A 109 12.36 -13.66 4.41
N GLY A 110 13.58 -13.21 4.07
CA GLY A 110 14.34 -13.72 2.93
C GLY A 110 14.02 -13.04 1.59
N ALA A 111 12.96 -12.23 1.53
CA ALA A 111 12.65 -11.40 0.36
C ALA A 111 13.66 -10.25 0.23
N LEU A 112 14.14 -10.01 -0.98
CA LEU A 112 15.10 -8.96 -1.29
C LEU A 112 14.44 -7.59 -1.08
N GLY A 113 15.08 -6.69 -0.33
CA GLY A 113 14.55 -5.34 -0.10
C GLY A 113 14.95 -4.38 -1.23
N GLY A 114 13.98 -3.65 -1.78
CA GLY A 114 14.23 -2.67 -2.84
C GLY A 114 14.59 -1.27 -2.30
N ALA A 115 15.27 -0.47 -3.11
CA ALA A 115 15.42 0.97 -2.90
C ALA A 115 14.24 1.74 -3.49
N SER A 116 13.97 2.93 -2.96
CA SER A 116 12.84 3.76 -3.43
C SER A 116 13.08 4.27 -4.85
N ILE A 117 12.00 4.40 -5.62
CA ILE A 117 12.01 5.17 -6.88
C ILE A 117 12.02 6.68 -6.58
N ALA A 118 11.99 7.52 -7.62
CA ALA A 118 11.97 8.97 -7.45
C ALA A 118 10.79 9.46 -6.59
N ASP A 119 11.06 10.40 -5.68
CA ASP A 119 10.05 11.01 -4.79
C ASP A 119 8.82 11.57 -5.52
N THR A 120 9.02 12.06 -6.76
CA THR A 120 7.95 12.59 -7.62
C THR A 120 7.01 11.49 -8.10
N ASP A 121 7.53 10.29 -8.36
CA ASP A 121 6.74 9.14 -8.76
C ASP A 121 6.00 8.54 -7.57
N ILE A 122 6.65 8.44 -6.41
CA ILE A 122 5.99 8.02 -5.15
C ILE A 122 4.78 8.90 -4.85
N GLU A 123 4.94 10.22 -4.95
CA GLU A 123 3.84 11.17 -4.72
C GLU A 123 2.71 10.99 -5.73
N ARG A 124 3.06 10.80 -7.01
CA ARG A 124 2.09 10.57 -8.09
C ARG A 124 1.32 9.27 -7.91
N TYR A 125 2.00 8.16 -7.64
CA TYR A 125 1.36 6.86 -7.46
C TYR A 125 0.48 6.82 -6.20
N ALA A 126 0.91 7.45 -5.11
CA ALA A 126 0.06 7.63 -3.93
C ALA A 126 -1.24 8.39 -4.26
N GLN A 127 -1.17 9.47 -5.05
CA GLN A 127 -2.36 10.22 -5.46
C GLN A 127 -3.33 9.38 -6.31
N LEU A 128 -2.80 8.58 -7.25
CA LEU A 128 -3.61 7.68 -8.08
C LEU A 128 -4.27 6.59 -7.22
N ALA A 129 -3.50 5.98 -6.33
CA ALA A 129 -3.99 4.95 -5.42
C ALA A 129 -5.05 5.47 -4.44
N MET A 130 -4.90 6.69 -3.94
CA MET A 130 -5.94 7.34 -3.13
C MET A 130 -7.25 7.45 -3.90
N SER A 131 -7.21 7.87 -5.17
CA SER A 131 -8.41 7.98 -6.01
C SER A 131 -9.08 6.62 -6.20
N TRP A 132 -8.30 5.57 -6.48
CA TRP A 132 -8.82 4.21 -6.60
C TRP A 132 -9.41 3.70 -5.27
N GLN A 133 -8.72 3.93 -4.15
CA GLN A 133 -9.14 3.41 -2.85
C GLN A 133 -10.46 4.04 -2.39
N LEU A 134 -10.64 5.34 -2.64
CA LEU A 134 -11.90 6.04 -2.36
C LEU A 134 -13.08 5.40 -3.10
N ASP A 135 -12.90 5.08 -4.38
CA ASP A 135 -13.94 4.41 -5.18
C ASP A 135 -14.20 2.98 -4.67
N HIS A 136 -13.13 2.20 -4.47
CA HIS A 136 -13.20 0.82 -3.98
C HIS A 136 -13.93 0.71 -2.62
N ASP A 137 -13.61 1.60 -1.67
CA ASP A 137 -14.12 1.50 -0.30
C ASP A 137 -15.52 2.08 -0.11
N THR A 138 -16.05 2.84 -1.08
CA THR A 138 -17.35 3.51 -0.99
C THR A 138 -18.49 2.55 -0.64
N THR A 139 -18.52 1.37 -1.28
CA THR A 139 -19.61 0.40 -1.04
C THR A 139 -19.57 -0.16 0.39
N ALA A 140 -18.38 -0.46 0.91
CA ALA A 140 -18.22 -0.97 2.26
C ALA A 140 -18.53 0.11 3.30
N ALA A 141 -18.11 1.36 3.05
CA ALA A 141 -18.37 2.49 3.94
C ALA A 141 -19.88 2.75 4.14
N ASN A 142 -20.72 2.46 3.13
CA ASN A 142 -22.17 2.65 3.22
C ASN A 142 -22.84 1.86 4.38
N ALA A 143 -22.20 0.81 4.91
CA ALA A 143 -22.71 0.11 6.10
C ALA A 143 -22.83 1.04 7.33
N PHE A 144 -21.98 2.06 7.40
CA PHE A 144 -21.89 2.99 8.54
C PHE A 144 -22.90 4.14 8.49
N TYR A 145 -23.82 4.16 7.52
CA TYR A 145 -25.04 4.97 7.62
C TYR A 145 -26.01 4.47 8.70
N SER A 146 -25.87 3.20 9.12
CA SER A 146 -26.79 2.55 10.06
C SER A 146 -26.09 1.93 11.28
N THR A 147 -24.76 1.99 11.32
CA THR A 147 -23.92 1.41 12.35
C THR A 147 -22.76 2.36 12.66
N PHE A 148 -22.18 2.22 13.85
CA PHE A 148 -20.99 2.98 14.23
C PHE A 148 -19.73 2.26 13.77
N THR A 149 -18.68 3.03 13.50
CA THR A 149 -17.30 2.57 13.34
C THR A 149 -16.37 3.47 14.14
N THR A 150 -15.05 3.34 13.93
CA THR A 150 -14.08 4.30 14.49
C THR A 150 -13.28 4.96 13.39
N GLN A 151 -13.07 6.27 13.53
CA GLN A 151 -12.11 7.03 12.73
C GLN A 151 -10.73 6.92 13.39
N LEU A 152 -9.74 6.43 12.64
CA LEU A 152 -8.35 6.23 13.07
C LEU A 152 -7.39 7.34 12.63
N SER A 153 -7.81 8.15 11.66
CA SER A 153 -7.07 9.32 11.18
C SER A 153 -7.95 10.21 10.33
N SER A 154 -7.59 11.49 10.26
CA SER A 154 -8.15 12.48 9.34
C SER A 154 -7.05 13.47 8.98
N LYS A 155 -6.71 13.57 7.69
CA LYS A 155 -5.60 14.40 7.17
C LYS A 155 -5.96 15.06 5.85
N GLN A 156 -5.36 16.22 5.58
CA GLN A 156 -5.48 16.91 4.29
C GLN A 156 -4.10 17.08 3.66
N TYR A 157 -4.08 17.16 2.33
CA TYR A 157 -2.86 17.59 1.63
C TYR A 157 -2.47 19.01 2.08
N GLY A 158 -1.20 19.20 2.42
CA GLY A 158 -0.67 20.48 2.91
C GLY A 158 -0.96 20.78 4.39
N MET A 159 -1.67 19.89 5.11
CA MET A 159 -1.90 20.03 6.53
C MET A 159 -0.57 20.00 7.31
N GLN A 160 -0.40 20.89 8.29
CA GLN A 160 0.81 20.98 9.11
C GLN A 160 0.51 20.53 10.54
N VAL A 161 0.67 19.24 10.80
CA VAL A 161 0.47 18.61 12.11
C VAL A 161 1.50 17.49 12.30
N GLU A 162 1.70 17.06 13.54
CA GLU A 162 2.67 15.99 13.87
C GLU A 162 4.10 16.33 13.40
N GLY A 163 4.43 17.64 13.36
CA GLY A 163 5.77 18.12 13.00
C GLY A 163 6.12 18.05 11.52
N LYS A 164 5.18 17.72 10.62
CA LYS A 164 5.41 17.68 9.17
C LYS A 164 4.27 18.32 8.37
N THR A 165 4.57 18.63 7.10
CA THR A 165 3.55 18.95 6.08
C THR A 165 3.14 17.65 5.40
N TRP A 166 1.86 17.31 5.48
CA TRP A 166 1.31 16.08 4.92
C TRP A 166 1.20 16.16 3.40
N LYS A 167 1.81 15.18 2.71
CA LYS A 167 1.66 14.96 1.26
C LYS A 167 0.81 13.73 0.97
N TYR A 168 0.47 13.47 -0.29
CA TYR A 168 -0.32 12.29 -0.65
C TYR A 168 0.37 10.99 -0.23
N ARG A 169 1.69 10.90 -0.45
CA ARG A 169 2.47 9.74 0.00
C ARG A 169 2.40 9.51 1.50
N ASP A 170 2.40 10.57 2.30
CA ASP A 170 2.32 10.45 3.77
C ASP A 170 0.95 9.95 4.24
N ILE A 171 -0.12 10.47 3.61
CA ILE A 171 -1.50 10.10 3.95
C ILE A 171 -1.77 8.65 3.56
N TYR A 172 -1.37 8.26 2.35
CA TYR A 172 -1.58 6.90 1.87
C TYR A 172 -0.68 5.88 2.58
N GLU A 173 0.57 6.25 2.89
CA GLU A 173 1.44 5.42 3.73
C GLU A 173 0.80 5.13 5.10
N GLN A 174 0.21 6.16 5.74
CA GLN A 174 -0.50 5.98 7.00
C GLN A 174 -1.70 5.03 6.83
N PHE A 175 -2.43 5.12 5.71
CA PHE A 175 -3.50 4.17 5.40
C PHE A 175 -3.00 2.73 5.32
N LEU A 176 -1.92 2.47 4.58
CA LEU A 176 -1.34 1.14 4.45
C LEU A 176 -0.85 0.57 5.79
N GLN A 177 -0.23 1.41 6.64
CA GLN A 177 0.15 1.03 8.00
C GLN A 177 -1.07 0.68 8.87
N ARG A 178 -2.19 1.40 8.72
CA ARG A 178 -3.43 1.11 9.44
C ARG A 178 -4.10 -0.16 8.90
N ARG A 179 -4.15 -0.36 7.57
CA ARG A 179 -4.68 -1.56 6.91
C ARG A 179 -3.92 -2.82 7.30
N ALA A 180 -2.60 -2.75 7.44
CA ALA A 180 -1.79 -3.85 7.94
C ALA A 180 -2.16 -4.28 9.38
N LYS A 181 -2.52 -3.32 10.24
CA LYS A 181 -2.95 -3.59 11.63
C LYS A 181 -4.44 -3.94 11.73
N HIS A 182 -5.26 -3.36 10.86
CA HIS A 182 -6.72 -3.48 10.82
C HIS A 182 -7.14 -3.84 9.39
N PRO A 183 -7.24 -5.14 9.06
CA PRO A 183 -7.55 -5.59 7.71
C PRO A 183 -8.92 -5.16 7.17
N ASN A 184 -9.80 -4.58 8.00
CA ASN A 184 -11.06 -4.01 7.57
C ASN A 184 -10.97 -2.51 7.29
N ALA A 185 -9.83 -1.86 7.57
CA ALA A 185 -9.70 -0.41 7.49
C ALA A 185 -10.07 0.12 6.10
N LEU A 186 -10.87 1.19 6.08
CA LEU A 186 -11.37 1.82 4.86
C LEU A 186 -10.80 3.24 4.73
N PHE A 187 -10.66 3.69 3.50
CA PHE A 187 -10.24 5.03 3.14
C PHE A 187 -11.39 5.78 2.50
N ILE A 188 -11.81 6.89 3.11
CA ILE A 188 -12.95 7.67 2.64
C ILE A 188 -12.59 9.15 2.50
N TRP A 189 -13.36 9.85 1.67
CA TRP A 189 -13.33 11.30 1.57
C TRP A 189 -14.45 11.86 2.44
N SER A 190 -14.10 12.67 3.44
CA SER A 190 -15.08 13.18 4.40
C SER A 190 -16.23 13.94 3.74
N GLY A 191 -15.96 14.62 2.62
CA GLY A 191 -16.94 15.45 1.92
C GLY A 191 -18.13 14.66 1.35
N ASP A 192 -18.01 13.35 1.23
CA ASP A 192 -19.04 12.50 0.64
C ASP A 192 -20.10 12.04 1.65
N TYR A 193 -19.91 12.29 2.95
CA TYR A 193 -20.77 11.74 4.01
C TYR A 193 -21.41 12.84 4.89
N PRO A 194 -22.73 12.75 5.17
CA PRO A 194 -23.46 13.74 5.96
C PRO A 194 -22.82 14.14 7.31
N THR A 195 -22.36 13.19 8.12
CA THR A 195 -21.76 13.48 9.45
C THR A 195 -20.65 14.53 9.38
N TYR A 196 -19.80 14.46 8.36
CA TYR A 196 -18.69 15.41 8.19
C TYR A 196 -19.15 16.72 7.55
N GLN A 197 -20.15 16.67 6.67
CA GLN A 197 -20.75 17.87 6.07
C GLN A 197 -21.43 18.75 7.14
N GLU A 198 -22.19 18.14 8.04
CA GLU A 198 -22.86 18.85 9.15
C GLU A 198 -21.87 19.50 10.12
N ASN A 199 -20.71 18.84 10.34
CA ASN A 199 -19.65 19.34 11.21
C ASN A 199 -18.67 20.30 10.52
N GLY A 200 -18.78 20.49 9.20
CA GLY A 200 -17.94 21.39 8.41
C GLY A 200 -16.51 20.87 8.14
N THR A 201 -16.27 19.57 8.32
CA THR A 201 -14.96 18.91 8.11
C THR A 201 -14.96 18.13 6.80
N THR A 202 -15.22 18.79 5.66
CA THR A 202 -15.49 18.11 4.37
C THR A 202 -14.26 17.79 3.54
N ASP A 203 -13.10 18.38 3.84
CA ASP A 203 -11.96 18.33 2.92
C ASP A 203 -10.83 17.40 3.40
N PHE A 204 -11.16 16.28 4.06
CA PHE A 204 -10.22 15.36 4.68
C PHE A 204 -10.26 13.96 4.08
N TYR A 205 -9.08 13.36 3.97
CA TYR A 205 -8.93 11.92 3.82
C TYR A 205 -9.01 11.27 5.19
N VAL A 206 -9.96 10.37 5.36
CA VAL A 206 -10.28 9.74 6.64
C VAL A 206 -10.02 8.25 6.55
N ILE A 207 -9.36 7.71 7.56
CA ILE A 207 -9.16 6.27 7.72
C ILE A 207 -10.15 5.77 8.77
N LEU A 208 -11.04 4.86 8.39
CA LEU A 208 -11.94 4.16 9.30
C LEU A 208 -11.33 2.82 9.69
N SER A 209 -11.68 2.28 10.87
CA SER A 209 -11.31 0.92 11.26
C SER A 209 -12.00 -0.15 10.42
N GLY A 210 -13.18 0.17 9.85
CA GLY A 210 -14.04 -0.78 9.14
C GLY A 210 -14.79 -1.77 10.05
N GLU A 211 -14.46 -1.82 11.34
CA GLU A 211 -15.25 -2.52 12.34
C GLU A 211 -16.62 -1.87 12.54
N GLY A 212 -17.68 -2.68 12.59
CA GLY A 212 -19.05 -2.22 12.82
C GLY A 212 -19.52 -2.45 14.25
N PHE A 213 -20.17 -1.45 14.84
CA PHE A 213 -20.65 -1.46 16.22
C PHE A 213 -22.13 -1.06 16.31
N GLY A 214 -22.84 -1.67 17.26
CA GLY A 214 -24.25 -1.35 17.51
C GLY A 214 -24.48 -0.03 18.24
N SER A 215 -23.44 0.58 18.83
CA SER A 215 -23.52 1.85 19.55
C SER A 215 -22.21 2.63 19.52
N ALA A 216 -22.30 3.96 19.67
CA ALA A 216 -21.13 4.83 19.81
C ALA A 216 -20.27 4.48 21.05
N ALA A 217 -20.90 3.95 22.11
CA ALA A 217 -20.19 3.55 23.32
C ALA A 217 -19.29 2.33 23.06
N ASP A 218 -19.78 1.34 22.30
CA ASP A 218 -19.01 0.15 21.94
C ASP A 218 -17.83 0.52 21.01
N ALA A 219 -18.08 1.38 20.02
CA ALA A 219 -17.04 1.92 19.14
C ALA A 219 -15.97 2.70 19.93
N THR A 220 -16.39 3.54 20.87
CA THR A 220 -15.46 4.29 21.73
C THR A 220 -14.61 3.37 22.61
N ALA A 221 -15.20 2.29 23.14
CA ALA A 221 -14.50 1.31 23.96
C ALA A 221 -13.47 0.48 23.15
N TRP A 222 -13.71 0.32 21.85
CA TRP A 222 -12.79 -0.40 20.95
C TRP A 222 -11.46 0.34 20.76
N CYS A 223 -11.44 1.67 20.75
CA CYS A 223 -10.23 2.48 20.56
C CYS A 223 -9.09 2.14 21.54
N PRO A 224 -9.25 2.28 22.88
CA PRO A 224 -8.19 1.95 23.84
C PRO A 224 -7.90 0.45 23.87
N ALA A 225 -8.89 -0.41 23.61
CA ALA A 225 -8.68 -1.86 23.52
C ALA A 225 -7.73 -2.24 22.37
N ASN A 226 -7.62 -1.40 21.34
CA ASN A 226 -6.72 -1.58 20.19
C ASN A 226 -5.46 -0.70 20.24
N GLY A 227 -5.20 -0.10 21.40
CA GLY A 227 -4.00 0.68 21.66
C GLY A 227 -4.02 2.10 21.08
N TYR A 228 -5.21 2.65 20.82
CA TYR A 228 -5.37 4.05 20.42
C TYR A 228 -5.75 4.93 21.61
N SER A 229 -5.20 6.15 21.64
CA SER A 229 -5.68 7.18 22.56
C SER A 229 -6.99 7.78 22.06
N THR A 230 -7.65 8.57 22.92
CA THR A 230 -8.85 9.33 22.52
C THR A 230 -8.57 10.40 21.48
N ASP A 231 -7.32 10.83 21.33
CA ASP A 231 -6.92 11.83 20.34
C ASP A 231 -6.66 11.19 18.96
N ASP A 232 -6.41 9.88 18.93
CA ASP A 232 -6.05 9.12 17.72
C ASP A 232 -7.21 8.27 17.18
N CYS A 233 -8.29 8.10 17.96
CA CYS A 233 -9.41 7.25 17.60
C CYS A 233 -10.71 7.74 18.23
N ILE A 234 -11.73 7.94 17.42
CA ILE A 234 -13.05 8.40 17.85
C ILE A 234 -14.15 7.55 17.20
N ALA A 235 -15.26 7.36 17.93
CA ALA A 235 -16.45 6.74 17.37
C ALA A 235 -17.13 7.70 16.38
N VAL A 236 -17.54 7.15 15.23
CA VAL A 236 -18.26 7.89 14.19
C VAL A 236 -19.34 6.98 13.57
N ASP A 237 -20.41 7.57 13.07
CA ASP A 237 -21.19 6.98 11.98
C ASP A 237 -20.95 7.85 10.73
N LEU A 238 -21.59 7.51 9.62
CA LEU A 238 -21.52 8.27 8.37
C LEU A 238 -22.87 8.91 7.99
N GLN A 239 -23.80 9.02 8.94
CA GLN A 239 -25.15 9.56 8.74
C GLN A 239 -25.30 11.02 9.16
#